data_AF-A0A8D5U313-F1
#
_entry.id   AF-A0A8D5U313-F1
#
_cell.length_a   1.000
_cell.length_b   1.000
_cell.length_c   1.000
_cell.angle_alpha   90.00
_cell.angle_beta   90.00
_cell.angle_gamma   90.00
#
_symmetry.space_group_name_H-M   'P 1'
#
loop_
_entity.id
_entity.type
_entity.pdbx_description
1 polymer ?
#
loop_
_entity_poly.entity_id
_entity_poly.type
_entity_poly.pdbx_seq_one_letter_code
_entity_poly.pdbx_strand_id
1 'polypeptide(L)'
;MIDPSEYNKILIEQIGYYASQKKKIQYGTYVVTFSRRRRKGVYLYIVTLKQNGSNAKIGLFTEYGLAVKYAGSLLYGIGFR
;
A
#
# COMPACT_ATOMS: atom_id res chain seq x y z
N MET A 1 9.77 26.43 -3.87
CA MET A 1 9.30 25.34 -4.75
C MET A 1 9.67 24.04 -4.09
N ILE A 2 8.73 23.11 -3.95
CA ILE A 2 9.04 21.75 -3.46
C ILE A 2 9.73 21.00 -4.60
N ASP A 3 10.79 20.27 -4.29
CA ASP A 3 11.49 19.44 -5.26
C ASP A 3 10.53 18.35 -5.81
N PRO A 4 10.49 18.10 -7.14
CA PRO A 4 9.58 17.09 -7.72
C PRO A 4 9.76 15.68 -7.14
N SER A 5 10.97 15.30 -6.71
CA SER A 5 11.20 13.99 -6.08
C SER A 5 10.58 13.92 -4.69
N GLU A 6 10.58 15.03 -3.96
CA GLU A 6 9.99 15.14 -2.63
C GLU A 6 8.47 15.14 -2.70
N TYR A 7 7.89 15.83 -3.70
CA TYR A 7 6.46 15.76 -3.97
C TYR A 7 5.96 14.32 -4.20
N ASN A 8 6.69 13.54 -5.02
CA ASN A 8 6.33 12.14 -5.28
C ASN A 8 6.39 11.27 -4.02
N LYS A 9 7.34 11.52 -3.12
CA LYS A 9 7.42 10.79 -1.83
C LYS A 9 6.19 11.08 -0.97
N ILE A 10 5.81 12.35 -0.84
CA ILE A 10 4.63 12.76 -0.07
C ILE A 10 3.36 12.13 -0.64
N LEU A 11 3.19 12.17 -1.96
CA LEU A 11 2.03 11.57 -2.62
C LEU A 11 1.95 10.06 -2.39
N ILE A 12 3.08 9.34 -2.52
CA ILE A 12 3.14 7.90 -2.25
C ILE A 12 2.71 7.60 -0.80
N GLU A 13 3.18 8.38 0.17
CA GLU A 13 2.79 8.20 1.57
C GLU A 13 1.29 8.47 1.80
N GLN A 14 0.74 9.51 1.17
CA GLN A 14 -0.69 9.82 1.25
C GLN A 14 -1.57 8.72 0.65
N ILE A 15 -1.22 8.22 -0.54
CA ILE A 15 -1.91 7.11 -1.20
C ILE A 15 -1.83 5.84 -0.35
N GLY A 16 -0.64 5.55 0.20
CA GLY A 16 -0.45 4.42 1.10
C GLY A 16 -1.28 4.53 2.37
N TYR A 17 -1.35 5.73 2.95
CA TYR A 17 -2.18 6.00 4.12
C TYR A 17 -3.65 5.79 3.80
N TYR A 18 -4.12 6.32 2.66
CA TYR A 18 -5.48 6.10 2.17
C TYR A 18 -5.80 4.60 2.01
N ALA A 19 -4.89 3.82 1.41
CA ALA A 19 -5.03 2.38 1.26
C ALA A 19 -5.14 1.66 2.61
N SER A 20 -4.36 2.09 3.59
CA SER A 20 -4.42 1.55 4.95
C SER A 20 -5.76 1.79 5.63
N GLN A 21 -6.45 2.90 5.33
CA GLN A 21 -7.77 3.21 5.86
C GLN A 21 -8.86 2.42 5.13
N LYS A 22 -8.81 2.38 3.80
CA LYS A 22 -9.81 1.69 2.97
C LYS A 22 -9.72 0.17 3.03
N LYS A 23 -8.57 -0.41 3.39
CA LYS A 23 -8.28 -1.85 3.48
C LYS A 23 -8.34 -2.63 2.16
N LYS A 24 -9.17 -2.22 1.21
CA LYS A 24 -9.27 -2.79 -0.14
C LYS A 24 -9.52 -1.68 -1.14
N ILE A 25 -8.69 -1.59 -2.17
CA ILE A 25 -8.84 -0.69 -3.30
C ILE A 25 -8.86 -1.53 -4.57
N GLN A 26 -9.85 -1.29 -5.41
CA GLN A 26 -9.93 -1.88 -6.74
C GLN A 26 -9.72 -0.79 -7.78
N TYR A 27 -8.80 -1.02 -8.71
CA TYR A 27 -8.46 -0.09 -9.78
C TYR A 27 -8.26 -0.86 -11.09
N GLY A 28 -9.23 -0.78 -11.99
CA GLY A 28 -9.30 -1.65 -13.16
C GLY A 28 -9.32 -3.13 -12.73
N THR A 29 -8.38 -3.91 -13.26
CA THR A 29 -8.20 -5.34 -12.92
C THR A 29 -7.30 -5.59 -11.71
N TYR A 30 -6.76 -4.53 -11.11
CA TYR A 30 -5.91 -4.60 -9.94
C TYR A 30 -6.72 -4.48 -8.65
N VAL A 31 -6.34 -5.25 -7.64
CA VAL A 31 -6.91 -5.15 -6.29
C VAL A 31 -5.77 -5.09 -5.28
N VAL A 32 -5.66 -3.98 -4.56
CA VAL A 32 -4.73 -3.83 -3.43
C VAL A 32 -5.50 -4.06 -2.14
N THR A 33 -5.02 -4.96 -1.28
CA THR A 33 -5.52 -5.14 0.08
C THR A 33 -4.47 -4.76 1.10
N PHE A 34 -4.92 -4.17 2.21
CA PHE A 34 -4.10 -3.77 3.35
C PHE A 34 -4.74 -4.34 4.61
N SER A 35 -4.11 -5.36 5.18
CA SER A 35 -4.59 -6.07 6.37
C SER A 35 -3.65 -5.84 7.55
N ARG A 36 -4.23 -5.79 8.75
CA ARG A 36 -3.47 -5.77 10.01
C ARG A 36 -3.88 -6.98 10.85
N ARG A 37 -2.89 -7.72 11.33
CA ARG A 37 -3.06 -8.82 12.29
C ARG A 37 -2.28 -8.48 13.56
N ARG A 38 -2.75 -8.95 14.71
CA ARG A 38 -2.04 -8.84 15.98
C ARG A 38 -1.84 -10.24 16.53
N ARG A 39 -0.61 -10.60 16.90
CA ARG A 39 -0.31 -11.89 17.52
C ARG A 39 0.77 -11.69 18.58
N LYS A 40 0.52 -12.19 19.80
CA LYS A 40 1.46 -12.08 20.95
C LYS A 40 2.02 -10.66 21.15
N GLY A 41 1.16 -9.64 21.05
CA GLY A 41 1.55 -8.23 21.22
C GLY A 41 2.17 -7.55 20.00
N VAL A 42 2.58 -8.30 18.98
CA VAL A 42 3.19 -7.77 17.75
C VAL A 42 2.14 -7.53 16.67
N TYR A 43 2.25 -6.41 15.96
CA TYR A 43 1.45 -6.14 14.77
C TYR A 43 2.16 -6.68 13.51
N LEU A 44 1.37 -7.29 12.64
CA LEU A 44 1.78 -7.72 11.30
C LEU A 44 0.86 -7.04 10.29
N TYR A 45 1.46 -6.30 9.38
CA TYR A 45 0.80 -5.63 8.27
C TYR A 45 1.05 -6.44 6.99
N ILE A 46 -0.01 -6.73 6.26
CA ILE A 46 0.01 -7.55 5.06
C ILE A 46 -0.58 -6.71 3.94
N VAL A 47 0.21 -6.44 2.91
CA VAL A 47 -0.23 -5.73 1.72
C VAL A 47 -0.17 -6.70 0.55
N THR A 48 -1.26 -6.83 -0.20
CA THR A 48 -1.32 -7.72 -1.37
C THR A 48 -1.82 -6.95 -2.57
N LEU A 49 -1.15 -7.08 -3.70
CA LEU A 49 -1.64 -6.70 -5.01
C LEU A 49 -2.09 -7.97 -5.73
N LYS A 50 -3.34 -7.98 -6.17
CA LYS A 50 -3.85 -8.96 -7.12
C LYS A 50 -4.01 -8.32 -8.50
N GLN A 51 -3.73 -9.08 -9.55
CA GLN A 51 -4.01 -8.73 -10.93
C GLN A 51 -4.77 -9.89 -11.55
N ASN A 52 -5.94 -9.63 -12.15
CA ASN A 52 -6.79 -10.66 -12.74
C ASN A 52 -7.10 -11.82 -11.76
N GLY A 53 -7.37 -11.48 -10.49
CA GLY A 53 -7.71 -12.45 -9.44
C GLY A 53 -6.52 -13.19 -8.81
N SER A 54 -5.33 -13.17 -9.42
CA SER A 54 -4.13 -13.84 -8.91
C SER A 54 -3.24 -12.90 -8.11
N ASN A 55 -2.58 -13.41 -7.06
CA ASN A 55 -1.64 -12.62 -6.26
C ASN A 55 -0.40 -12.28 -7.12
N ALA A 56 -0.24 -11.00 -7.44
CA ALA A 56 0.91 -10.51 -8.21
C ALA A 56 2.07 -10.10 -7.29
N LYS A 57 1.77 -9.44 -6.16
CA LYS A 57 2.78 -9.02 -5.17
C LYS A 57 2.24 -9.13 -3.75
N ILE A 58 3.09 -9.49 -2.80
CA ILE A 58 2.75 -9.55 -1.37
C ILE A 58 3.92 -8.92 -0.58
N GLY A 59 3.59 -8.07 0.38
CA GLY A 59 4.52 -7.51 1.36
C GLY A 59 4.06 -7.77 2.79
N LEU A 60 4.99 -8.13 3.65
CA LEU A 60 4.78 -8.40 5.08
C LEU A 60 5.66 -7.45 5.89
N PHE A 61 5.08 -6.74 6.84
CA PHE A 61 5.79 -5.72 7.61
C PHE A 61 5.37 -5.76 9.08
N THR A 62 6.30 -5.52 9.98
CA THR A 62 6.03 -5.25 11.40
C THR A 62 5.86 -3.76 11.69
N GLU A 63 6.42 -2.92 10.82
CA GLU A 63 6.33 -1.46 10.90
C GLU A 63 5.22 -0.91 9.99
N TYR A 64 4.35 -0.10 10.58
CA TYR A 64 3.23 0.50 9.86
C TYR A 64 3.69 1.41 8.71
N GLY A 65 4.70 2.25 8.95
CA GLY A 65 5.20 3.21 7.95
C GLY A 65 5.74 2.52 6.69
N LEU A 66 6.44 1.39 6.85
CA LEU A 66 6.95 0.60 5.73
C LEU A 66 5.80 -0.03 4.93
N ALA A 67 4.78 -0.56 5.61
CA ALA A 67 3.60 -1.10 4.94
C ALA A 67 2.83 -0.03 4.15
N VAL A 68 2.69 1.17 4.73
CA VAL A 68 2.08 2.35 4.07
C VAL A 68 2.85 2.73 2.81
N LYS A 69 4.17 2.92 2.91
CA LYS A 69 5.03 3.26 1.77
C LYS A 69 4.93 2.21 0.67
N TYR A 70 4.95 0.94 1.03
CA TYR A 70 4.82 -0.16 0.08
C TYR A 70 3.46 -0.14 -0.64
N ALA A 71 2.35 -0.01 0.09
CA ALA A 71 1.01 0.08 -0.50
C ALA A 71 0.89 1.30 -1.44
N GLY A 72 1.41 2.44 -1.03
CA GLY A 72 1.48 3.66 -1.85
C GLY A 72 2.25 3.44 -3.13
N SER A 73 3.42 2.80 -3.05
CA SER A 73 4.26 2.53 -4.23
C SER A 73 3.59 1.57 -5.23
N LEU A 74 2.84 0.58 -4.74
CA LEU A 74 2.08 -0.34 -5.59
C LEU A 74 0.98 0.38 -6.35
N LEU A 75 0.21 1.20 -5.65
CA LEU A 75 -0.90 1.99 -6.21
C LEU A 75 -0.38 3.04 -7.20
N TYR A 76 0.64 3.80 -6.83
CA TYR A 76 1.27 4.78 -7.71
C TYR A 76 1.83 4.12 -8.98
N GLY A 77 2.49 2.96 -8.83
CA GLY A 77 3.05 2.19 -9.94
C GLY A 77 2.02 1.64 -10.93
N ILE A 78 0.75 1.48 -10.51
CA ILE A 78 -0.36 1.11 -11.41
C ILE A 78 -1.18 2.32 -11.89
N GLY A 79 -0.70 3.54 -11.62
CA GLY A 79 -1.33 4.78 -12.09
C GLY A 79 -2.44 5.33 -11.20
N PHE A 80 -2.63 4.80 -9.99
CA PHE A 80 -3.56 5.37 -9.00
C PHE A 80 -3.01 6.72 -8.49
N ARG A 81 -3.80 7.78 -8.58
CA ARG A 81 -3.43 9.16 -8.22
C ARG A 81 -4.57 9.81 -7.46
#